data_AF-A0A178UKN9-F1
#
_entry.id   AF-A0A178UKN9-F1
#
_cell.length_a   1.000
_cell.length_b   1.000
_cell.length_c   1.000
_cell.angle_alpha   90.00
_cell.angle_beta   90.00
_cell.angle_gamma   90.00
#
_symmetry.space_group_name_H-M   'P 1'
#
loop_
_entity.id
_entity.type
_entity.pdbx_description
1 polymer ?
#
loop_
_entity_poly.entity_id
_entity_poly.type
_entity_poly.pdbx_seq_one_letter_code
_entity_poly.pdbx_strand_id
1 'polypeptide(L)'
;MDSRALPFSVLVILIATAVLANAYTPPPPPPTTAYPVVKTVEAAVEGMVYCQSCDKFGSWSLAGAEAIAGAKISIICKNHRQQVSFYKVFRTDSYGHFYGELKGFKMTPHFLDHPLHSCRAKLVSSPREDCNLFSNINNALDGAPLRYEEKRLKWTNYEAVIYAAGPLAFRPDHCPATAPPTY
;
A
#
# COMPACT_ATOMS: atom_id res chain seq x y z
N MET A 1 12.45 101.88 15.72
CA MET A 1 12.07 101.60 17.12
C MET A 1 10.94 100.58 17.04
N ASP A 2 11.23 99.28 16.89
CA ASP A 2 11.58 98.32 17.96
C ASP A 2 10.57 98.39 19.13
N SER A 3 9.93 97.34 19.64
CA SER A 3 10.22 95.90 19.61
C SER A 3 9.05 95.09 20.23
N ARG A 4 8.77 93.87 19.70
CA ARG A 4 8.39 92.60 20.40
C ARG A 4 7.07 92.52 21.21
N ALA A 5 6.40 91.39 21.43
CA ALA A 5 6.28 90.03 20.87
C ALA A 5 5.16 89.31 21.69
N LEU A 6 4.43 88.37 21.09
CA LEU A 6 3.35 87.55 21.70
C LEU A 6 3.89 86.42 22.62
N PRO A 7 3.05 85.91 23.54
CA PRO A 7 3.00 84.48 23.89
C PRO A 7 1.58 83.91 23.71
N PHE A 8 1.36 82.87 22.89
CA PHE A 8 1.41 81.42 23.17
C PHE A 8 0.36 80.88 24.17
N SER A 9 -0.31 79.79 23.75
CA SER A 9 -1.17 78.85 24.50
C SER A 9 -2.68 79.20 24.49
N VAL A 10 -3.64 78.37 24.05
CA VAL A 10 -3.73 76.92 23.81
C VAL A 10 -4.79 76.66 22.73
N LEU A 11 -4.46 75.79 21.78
CA LEU A 11 -5.37 75.20 20.79
C LEU A 11 -6.10 74.00 21.44
N VAL A 12 -7.43 74.02 21.49
CA VAL A 12 -8.24 72.81 21.75
C VAL A 12 -9.36 72.75 20.71
N ILE A 13 -9.12 71.95 19.67
CA ILE A 13 -10.11 71.49 18.71
C ILE A 13 -10.53 70.09 19.16
N LEU A 14 -11.81 69.85 19.41
CA LEU A 14 -12.40 68.50 19.37
C LEU A 14 -13.83 68.57 18.81
N ILE A 15 -13.85 68.31 17.51
CA ILE A 15 -14.94 68.11 16.57
C ILE A 15 -15.86 66.97 17.02
N ALA A 16 -17.17 67.22 17.04
CA ALA A 16 -18.20 66.21 17.19
C ALA A 16 -18.30 65.38 15.90
N THR A 17 -17.96 64.10 15.96
CA THR A 17 -18.20 63.15 14.85
C THR A 17 -19.46 62.35 15.15
N ALA A 18 -20.52 62.64 14.39
CA ALA A 18 -21.73 61.82 14.35
C ALA A 18 -21.38 60.45 13.75
N VAL A 19 -21.65 59.39 14.51
CA VAL A 19 -21.48 58.01 14.08
C VAL A 19 -22.68 57.63 13.22
N LEU A 20 -22.51 57.59 11.90
CA LEU A 20 -23.45 56.88 11.01
C LEU A 20 -23.09 55.40 11.08
N ALA A 21 -23.86 54.63 11.85
CA ALA A 21 -23.80 53.18 11.85
C ALA A 21 -24.38 52.65 10.53
N ASN A 22 -23.56 52.51 9.50
CA ASN A 22 -23.90 51.68 8.36
C ASN A 22 -23.86 50.22 8.80
N ALA A 23 -25.02 49.56 8.81
CA ALA A 23 -25.13 48.12 9.00
C ALA A 23 -24.49 47.39 7.82
N TYR A 24 -23.19 47.09 7.92
CA TYR A 24 -22.53 46.15 7.03
C TYR A 24 -22.91 44.73 7.44
N THR A 25 -23.83 44.12 6.70
CA THR A 25 -24.03 42.66 6.74
C THR A 25 -23.00 42.02 5.80
N PRO A 26 -22.09 41.16 6.29
CA PRO A 26 -21.17 40.45 5.41
C PRO A 26 -21.96 39.52 4.47
N PRO A 27 -21.51 39.35 3.21
CA PRO A 27 -22.17 38.44 2.29
C PRO A 27 -22.15 37.01 2.82
N PRO A 28 -23.19 36.20 2.56
CA PRO A 28 -23.21 34.80 2.97
C PRO A 28 -22.00 34.07 2.37
N PRO A 29 -21.37 33.15 3.12
CA PRO A 29 -20.26 32.37 2.60
C PRO A 29 -20.72 31.62 1.34
N PRO A 30 -19.86 31.52 0.31
CA PRO A 30 -20.22 30.79 -0.90
C PRO A 30 -20.63 29.36 -0.54
N PRO A 31 -21.65 28.79 -1.21
CA PRO A 31 -22.09 27.43 -0.94
C PRO A 31 -20.89 26.50 -1.05
N THR A 32 -20.59 25.80 0.05
CA THR A 32 -19.50 24.82 0.09
C THR A 32 -19.90 23.67 -0.81
N THR A 33 -19.47 23.71 -2.06
CA THR A 33 -19.50 22.53 -2.92
C THR A 33 -18.56 21.52 -2.29
N ALA A 34 -19.14 20.49 -1.66
CA ALA A 34 -18.37 19.34 -1.23
C ALA A 34 -17.67 18.79 -2.48
N TYR A 35 -16.35 18.97 -2.57
CA TYR A 35 -15.57 18.38 -3.65
C TYR A 35 -15.89 16.88 -3.68
N PRO A 36 -16.20 16.30 -4.86
CA PRO A 36 -16.47 14.88 -4.94
C PRO A 36 -15.24 14.15 -4.39
N VAL A 37 -15.46 13.31 -3.38
CA VAL A 37 -14.38 12.51 -2.78
C VAL A 37 -13.79 11.65 -3.89
N VAL A 38 -12.53 11.93 -4.25
CA VAL A 38 -11.82 11.22 -5.31
C VAL A 38 -11.62 9.77 -4.86
N LYS A 39 -12.29 8.83 -5.52
CA LYS A 39 -12.05 7.40 -5.32
C LYS A 39 -10.71 7.03 -5.95
N THR A 40 -9.68 6.81 -5.14
CA THR A 40 -8.42 6.25 -5.61
C THR A 40 -8.59 4.75 -5.84
N VAL A 41 -8.47 4.33 -7.11
CA VAL A 41 -8.42 2.90 -7.46
C VAL A 41 -6.97 2.43 -7.32
N GLU A 42 -6.68 1.64 -6.30
CA GLU A 42 -5.36 1.07 -6.07
C GLU A 42 -5.26 -0.37 -6.61
N ALA A 43 -4.05 -0.81 -6.94
CA ALA A 43 -3.77 -2.22 -7.12
C ALA A 43 -3.36 -2.82 -5.77
N ALA A 44 -3.86 -4.01 -5.46
CA ALA A 44 -3.43 -4.77 -4.29
C ALA A 44 -3.09 -6.20 -4.69
N VAL A 45 -2.24 -6.85 -3.90
CA VAL A 45 -1.88 -8.25 -4.08
C VAL A 45 -2.23 -9.02 -2.83
N GLU A 46 -2.82 -10.19 -2.99
CA GLU A 46 -3.04 -11.12 -1.89
C GLU A 46 -2.47 -12.51 -2.21
N GLY A 47 -2.20 -13.29 -1.17
CA GLY A 47 -1.73 -14.65 -1.34
C GLY A 47 -1.55 -15.37 -0.01
N MET A 48 -1.35 -16.68 -0.11
CA MET A 48 -1.05 -17.55 1.03
C MET A 48 0.42 -17.94 1.03
N VAL A 49 0.98 -18.17 2.21
CA VAL A 49 2.34 -18.70 2.37
C VAL A 49 2.31 -19.93 3.27
N TYR A 50 2.93 -21.00 2.78
CA TYR A 50 2.94 -22.29 3.44
C TYR A 50 4.35 -22.81 3.72
N CYS A 51 4.44 -23.76 4.62
CA CYS A 51 5.53 -24.68 4.78
C CYS A 51 5.16 -25.99 4.08
N GLN A 52 5.90 -26.38 3.05
CA GLN A 52 5.66 -27.63 2.34
C GLN A 52 5.92 -28.84 3.26
N SER A 53 5.01 -29.81 3.24
CA SER A 53 5.23 -31.09 3.92
C SER A 53 6.40 -31.87 3.31
N CYS A 54 7.17 -32.54 4.18
CA CYS A 54 8.25 -33.43 3.75
C CYS A 54 7.79 -34.59 2.87
N ASP A 55 6.55 -35.06 3.02
CA ASP A 55 5.98 -36.12 2.16
C ASP A 55 5.80 -35.67 0.70
N LYS A 56 5.91 -34.36 0.45
CA LYS A 56 5.77 -33.73 -0.86
C LYS A 56 7.05 -33.08 -1.34
N PHE A 57 8.18 -33.29 -0.65
CA PHE A 57 9.47 -32.73 -1.04
C PHE A 57 9.81 -33.01 -2.51
N GLY A 58 10.30 -31.99 -3.22
CA GLY A 58 10.63 -32.09 -4.65
C GLY A 58 9.42 -32.09 -5.60
N SER A 59 8.19 -32.08 -5.08
CA SER A 59 6.97 -31.95 -5.89
C SER A 59 6.41 -30.53 -5.87
N TRP A 60 5.42 -30.30 -6.72
CA TRP A 60 4.63 -29.05 -6.77
C TRP A 60 3.43 -29.05 -5.82
N SER A 61 3.29 -30.08 -4.97
CA SER A 61 2.12 -30.27 -4.11
C SER A 61 2.23 -29.51 -2.80
N LEU A 62 1.09 -28.95 -2.37
CA LEU A 62 0.86 -28.35 -1.04
C LEU A 62 0.02 -29.27 -0.14
N ALA A 63 -0.18 -30.54 -0.51
CA ALA A 63 -0.91 -31.47 0.33
C ALA A 63 -0.17 -31.66 1.67
N GLY A 64 -0.88 -31.47 2.78
CA GLY A 64 -0.32 -31.51 4.14
C GLY A 64 0.56 -30.30 4.50
N ALA A 65 0.58 -29.24 3.68
CA ALA A 65 1.35 -28.04 3.97
C ALA A 65 0.70 -27.19 5.07
N GLU A 66 1.51 -26.54 5.89
CA GLU A 66 1.06 -25.72 7.02
C GLU A 66 1.19 -24.23 6.71
N ALA A 67 0.18 -23.42 7.03
CA ALA A 67 0.26 -21.99 6.82
C ALA A 67 1.31 -21.34 7.75
N ILE A 68 2.09 -20.39 7.23
CA ILE A 68 3.15 -19.72 8.00
C ILE A 68 2.73 -18.32 8.39
N ALA A 69 2.50 -18.10 9.67
CA ALA A 69 2.31 -16.75 10.21
C ALA A 69 3.63 -15.97 10.25
N GLY A 70 3.59 -14.68 9.93
CA GLY A 70 4.76 -13.79 9.98
C GLY A 70 5.82 -14.01 8.88
N ALA A 71 5.55 -14.85 7.88
CA ALA A 71 6.38 -14.97 6.70
C ALA A 71 6.47 -13.64 5.94
N LYS A 72 7.65 -13.31 5.44
CA LYS A 72 7.90 -12.12 4.64
C LYS A 72 7.90 -12.46 3.16
N ILE A 73 7.09 -11.73 2.40
CA ILE A 73 6.99 -11.81 0.94
C ILE A 73 7.23 -10.42 0.38
N SER A 74 7.97 -10.32 -0.72
CA SER A 74 8.12 -9.07 -1.45
C SER A 74 7.27 -9.07 -2.71
N ILE A 75 6.66 -7.94 -3.02
CA ILE A 75 6.15 -7.65 -4.35
C ILE A 75 7.17 -6.74 -5.03
N ILE A 76 7.74 -7.23 -6.11
CA ILE A 76 8.67 -6.48 -6.95
C ILE A 76 8.02 -6.27 -8.32
N CYS A 77 7.97 -5.02 -8.77
CA CYS A 77 7.51 -4.67 -10.10
C CYS A 77 8.64 -4.06 -10.90
N LYS A 78 8.82 -4.53 -12.13
CA LYS A 78 9.76 -3.97 -13.10
C LYS A 78 8.99 -3.33 -14.24
N ASN A 79 9.31 -2.08 -14.57
CA ASN A 79 8.74 -1.43 -15.74
C ASN A 79 9.21 -2.12 -17.04
N HIS A 80 8.64 -1.70 -18.17
CA HIS A 80 9.01 -2.18 -19.51
C HIS A 80 10.49 -2.02 -19.87
N ARG A 81 11.23 -1.17 -19.16
CA ARG A 81 12.70 -1.01 -19.27
C ARG A 81 13.48 -1.90 -18.31
N GLN A 82 12.80 -2.87 -17.67
CA GLN A 82 13.37 -3.79 -16.68
C GLN A 82 13.89 -3.13 -15.39
N GLN A 83 13.54 -1.87 -15.14
CA GLN A 83 13.92 -1.14 -13.92
C GLN A 83 12.89 -1.40 -12.82
N VAL A 84 13.33 -1.55 -11.57
CA VAL A 84 12.42 -1.71 -10.43
C VAL A 84 11.61 -0.43 -10.24
N SER A 85 10.32 -0.48 -10.52
CA SER A 85 9.38 0.64 -10.37
C SER A 85 8.62 0.61 -9.05
N PHE A 86 8.56 -0.57 -8.41
CA PHE A 86 7.98 -0.74 -7.09
C PHE A 86 8.61 -1.92 -6.37
N TYR A 87 8.84 -1.76 -5.08
CA TYR A 87 9.28 -2.83 -4.19
C TYR A 87 8.69 -2.61 -2.80
N LYS A 88 8.06 -3.64 -2.25
CA LYS A 88 7.59 -3.61 -0.86
C LYS A 88 7.55 -5.02 -0.28
N VAL A 89 7.89 -5.13 1.01
CA VAL A 89 7.78 -6.35 1.78
C VAL A 89 6.51 -6.33 2.61
N PHE A 90 5.76 -7.42 2.56
CA PHE A 90 4.56 -7.69 3.34
C PHE A 90 4.81 -8.87 4.27
N ARG A 91 4.03 -8.92 5.35
CA ARG A 91 4.04 -10.03 6.31
C ARG A 91 2.70 -10.74 6.28
N THR A 92 2.73 -12.06 6.41
CA THR A 92 1.50 -12.84 6.58
C THR A 92 0.92 -12.69 7.98
N ASP A 93 -0.40 -12.78 8.06
CA ASP A 93 -1.18 -12.83 9.29
C ASP A 93 -1.10 -14.22 9.95
N SER A 94 -1.88 -14.44 11.02
CA SER A 94 -1.93 -15.70 11.77
C SER A 94 -2.37 -16.91 10.94
N TYR A 95 -3.03 -16.70 9.80
CA TYR A 95 -3.51 -17.75 8.91
C TYR A 95 -2.59 -17.97 7.71
N GLY A 96 -1.42 -17.31 7.69
CA GLY A 96 -0.47 -17.37 6.58
C GLY A 96 -0.92 -16.60 5.33
N HIS A 97 -1.95 -15.76 5.45
CA HIS A 97 -2.44 -14.91 4.38
C HIS A 97 -1.74 -13.55 4.43
N PHE A 98 -1.45 -12.94 3.28
CA PHE A 98 -1.05 -11.53 3.23
C PHE A 98 -1.95 -10.75 2.26
N TYR A 99 -2.23 -9.51 2.61
CA TYR A 99 -2.84 -8.51 1.73
C TYR A 99 -1.91 -7.30 1.66
N GLY A 100 -1.51 -6.93 0.45
CA GLY A 100 -0.51 -5.91 0.20
C GLY A 100 -0.96 -4.87 -0.81
N GLU A 101 -1.32 -3.69 -0.33
CA GLU A 101 -1.63 -2.54 -1.18
C GLU A 101 -0.36 -2.02 -1.87
N LEU A 102 -0.44 -1.85 -3.19
CA LEU A 102 0.64 -1.30 -4.02
C LEU A 102 0.59 0.24 -4.02
N LYS A 103 0.51 0.84 -2.84
CA LYS A 103 0.47 2.30 -2.65
C LYS A 103 1.67 2.98 -3.32
N GLY A 104 1.40 3.92 -4.22
CA GLY A 104 2.43 4.64 -4.97
C GLY A 104 2.98 3.89 -6.20
N PHE A 105 2.46 2.68 -6.51
CA PHE A 105 2.75 2.02 -7.77
C PHE A 105 2.20 2.82 -8.95
N LYS A 106 3.02 3.02 -9.97
CA LYS A 106 2.68 3.75 -11.19
C LYS A 106 2.71 2.82 -12.38
N MET A 107 1.65 2.85 -13.17
CA MET A 107 1.52 2.10 -14.42
C MET A 107 1.76 3.07 -15.58
N THR A 108 3.02 3.32 -15.97
CA THR A 108 3.32 4.36 -16.98
C THR A 108 4.40 3.91 -17.97
N PRO A 109 4.01 3.48 -19.19
CA PRO A 109 2.65 3.49 -19.76
C PRO A 109 1.78 2.32 -19.27
N HIS A 110 0.47 2.56 -19.13
CA HIS A 110 -0.48 1.64 -18.48
C HIS A 110 -0.48 0.20 -19.02
N PHE A 111 -0.31 0.03 -20.33
CA PHE A 111 -0.38 -1.27 -20.99
C PHE A 111 0.90 -2.11 -20.82
N LEU A 112 2.07 -1.46 -20.74
CA LEU A 112 3.34 -2.18 -20.59
C LEU A 112 3.68 -2.49 -19.13
N ASP A 113 3.31 -1.58 -18.23
CA ASP A 113 3.67 -1.68 -16.81
C ASP A 113 2.54 -2.29 -15.98
N HIS A 114 1.60 -3.02 -16.60
CA HIS A 114 0.45 -3.62 -15.93
C HIS A 114 0.89 -4.67 -14.88
N PRO A 115 0.30 -4.72 -13.66
CA PRO A 115 0.72 -5.65 -12.59
C PRO A 115 0.87 -7.11 -13.01
N LEU A 116 -0.02 -7.60 -13.88
CA LEU A 116 0.04 -8.97 -14.42
C LEU A 116 1.34 -9.27 -15.17
N HIS A 117 1.96 -8.26 -15.77
CA HIS A 117 3.20 -8.41 -16.54
C HIS A 117 4.41 -7.90 -15.76
N SER A 118 4.28 -6.74 -15.10
CA SER A 118 5.38 -6.03 -14.45
C SER A 118 5.73 -6.57 -13.06
N CYS A 119 4.76 -7.12 -12.32
CA CYS A 119 4.95 -7.50 -10.91
C CYS A 119 5.12 -9.01 -10.70
N ARG A 120 5.89 -9.37 -9.67
CA ARG A 120 6.10 -10.74 -9.18
C ARG A 120 6.11 -10.76 -7.66
N ALA A 121 5.56 -11.82 -7.07
CA ALA A 121 5.68 -12.11 -5.64
C ALA A 121 6.89 -13.02 -5.39
N LYS A 122 7.76 -12.66 -4.43
CA LYS A 122 8.97 -13.42 -4.09
C LYS A 122 9.04 -13.69 -2.59
N LEU A 123 9.42 -14.91 -2.24
CA LEU A 123 9.78 -15.27 -0.87
C LEU A 123 10.94 -14.39 -0.39
N VAL A 124 10.88 -13.96 0.87
CA VAL A 124 11.98 -13.21 1.51
C VAL A 124 12.52 -13.99 2.70
N SER A 125 11.64 -14.34 3.65
CA SER A 125 12.03 -15.14 4.82
C SER A 125 10.82 -15.72 5.53
N SER A 126 10.98 -16.88 6.13
CA SER A 126 10.09 -17.48 7.11
C SER A 126 10.61 -17.18 8.53
N PRO A 127 9.72 -16.94 9.52
CA PRO A 127 10.13 -16.89 10.92
C PRO A 127 10.36 -18.28 11.53
N ARG A 128 10.02 -19.35 10.81
CA ARG A 128 10.21 -20.75 11.21
C ARG A 128 11.57 -21.25 10.74
N GLU A 129 12.49 -21.53 11.67
CA GLU A 129 13.82 -22.05 11.35
C GLU A 129 13.77 -23.42 10.66
N ASP A 130 12.82 -24.26 11.07
CA ASP A 130 12.53 -25.58 10.49
C ASP A 130 11.93 -25.51 9.08
N CYS A 131 11.58 -24.32 8.59
CA CYS A 131 10.94 -24.15 7.30
C CYS A 131 11.21 -22.77 6.67
N ASN A 132 12.48 -22.52 6.35
CA ASN A 132 12.95 -21.25 5.78
C ASN A 132 13.72 -21.39 4.46
N LEU A 133 13.76 -22.59 3.86
CA LEU A 133 14.32 -22.72 2.51
C LEU A 133 13.27 -22.42 1.46
N PHE A 134 13.68 -21.81 0.36
CA PHE A 134 12.74 -21.49 -0.71
C PHE A 134 12.38 -22.77 -1.48
N SER A 135 11.09 -22.98 -1.74
CA SER A 135 10.62 -23.95 -2.71
C SER A 135 10.34 -23.26 -4.05
N ASN A 136 10.20 -24.04 -5.13
CA ASN A 136 9.77 -23.51 -6.41
C ASN A 136 8.26 -23.67 -6.67
N ILE A 137 7.45 -23.95 -5.63
CA ILE A 137 6.00 -24.04 -5.78
C ILE A 137 5.48 -22.73 -6.37
N ASN A 138 4.68 -22.84 -7.43
CA ASN A 138 4.10 -21.72 -8.15
C ASN A 138 5.14 -20.70 -8.66
N ASN A 139 6.32 -21.18 -9.05
CA ASN A 139 7.43 -20.39 -9.59
C ASN A 139 8.01 -19.37 -8.59
N ALA A 140 7.95 -19.66 -7.29
CA ALA A 140 8.36 -18.73 -6.25
C ALA A 140 9.87 -18.33 -6.29
N LEU A 141 10.76 -19.15 -6.88
CA LEU A 141 12.18 -18.82 -7.01
C LEU A 141 12.41 -17.65 -7.99
N ASP A 142 11.84 -17.77 -9.19
CA ASP A 142 11.90 -16.71 -10.20
C ASP A 142 10.96 -15.54 -9.85
N GLY A 143 9.95 -15.83 -9.03
CA GLY A 143 8.90 -14.93 -8.59
C GLY A 143 7.57 -15.35 -9.19
N ALA A 144 6.58 -15.57 -8.32
CA ALA A 144 5.26 -16.00 -8.73
C ALA A 144 4.57 -14.89 -9.54
N PRO A 145 4.02 -15.20 -10.74
CA PRO A 145 3.24 -14.26 -11.51
C PRO A 145 1.94 -13.91 -10.77
N LEU A 146 1.49 -12.67 -10.95
CA LEU A 146 0.20 -12.23 -10.44
C LEU A 146 -0.92 -12.68 -11.39
N ARG A 147 -2.09 -13.01 -10.84
CA ARG A 147 -3.28 -13.39 -11.58
C ARG A 147 -4.44 -12.49 -11.20
N TYR A 148 -5.30 -12.19 -12.17
CA TYR A 148 -6.55 -11.48 -11.89
C TYR A 148 -7.67 -12.51 -11.79
N GLU A 149 -8.31 -12.56 -10.62
CA GLU A 149 -9.41 -13.50 -10.33
C GLU A 149 -10.74 -12.75 -10.17
N GLU A 150 -10.90 -11.65 -10.91
CA GLU A 150 -12.11 -10.81 -10.88
C GLU A 150 -12.44 -10.21 -9.50
N LYS A 151 -11.47 -10.23 -8.58
CA LYS A 151 -11.62 -9.74 -7.23
C LYS A 151 -11.42 -8.23 -7.16
N ARG A 152 -12.43 -7.56 -6.60
CA ARG A 152 -12.40 -6.14 -6.28
C ARG A 152 -12.88 -5.93 -4.86
N LEU A 153 -12.25 -4.97 -4.20
CA LEU A 153 -12.65 -4.54 -2.88
C LEU A 153 -13.10 -3.09 -2.96
N LYS A 154 -14.30 -2.81 -2.44
CA LYS A 154 -14.93 -1.49 -2.49
C LYS A 154 -15.37 -1.08 -1.09
N TRP A 155 -14.88 0.07 -0.64
CA TRP A 155 -15.33 0.80 0.54
C TRP A 155 -15.77 2.20 0.13
N THR A 156 -16.26 2.99 1.09
CA THR A 156 -16.85 4.32 0.86
C THR A 156 -15.99 5.22 -0.02
N ASN A 157 -14.67 5.25 0.22
CA ASN A 157 -13.72 6.11 -0.48
C ASN A 157 -12.51 5.35 -1.05
N TYR A 158 -12.59 4.03 -1.15
CA TYR A 158 -11.47 3.18 -1.56
C TYR A 158 -11.97 2.07 -2.47
N GLU A 159 -11.30 1.88 -3.60
CA GLU A 159 -11.49 0.70 -4.44
C GLU A 159 -10.13 0.09 -4.74
N ALA A 160 -10.02 -1.24 -4.65
CA ALA A 160 -8.83 -1.96 -5.06
C ALA A 160 -9.17 -3.07 -6.04
N VAL A 161 -8.35 -3.16 -7.10
CA VAL A 161 -8.27 -4.36 -7.93
C VAL A 161 -7.28 -5.30 -7.26
N ILE A 162 -7.76 -6.48 -6.88
CA ILE A 162 -6.94 -7.45 -6.14
C ILE A 162 -6.41 -8.48 -7.13
N TYR A 163 -5.09 -8.64 -7.10
CA TYR A 163 -4.37 -9.67 -7.83
C TYR A 163 -3.95 -10.79 -6.89
N ALA A 164 -4.20 -12.03 -7.28
CA ALA A 164 -3.75 -13.20 -6.56
C ALA A 164 -2.30 -13.52 -6.91
N ALA A 165 -1.42 -13.55 -5.91
CA ALA A 165 -0.20 -14.32 -5.95
C ALA A 165 -0.56 -15.76 -5.56
N GLY A 166 -0.14 -16.75 -6.37
CA GLY A 166 -0.36 -18.15 -6.04
C GLY A 166 0.14 -18.46 -4.62
N PRO A 167 -0.38 -19.49 -3.94
CA PRO A 167 0.21 -19.95 -2.69
C PRO A 167 1.72 -20.12 -2.86
N LEU A 168 2.52 -19.37 -2.11
CA LEU A 168 3.97 -19.55 -2.09
C LEU A 168 4.32 -20.51 -0.96
N ALA A 169 5.48 -21.17 -1.05
CA ALA A 169 5.89 -22.05 0.02
C ALA A 169 7.39 -21.99 0.30
N PHE A 170 7.71 -21.98 1.59
CA PHE A 170 8.98 -22.45 2.07
C PHE A 170 8.96 -23.97 2.21
N ARG A 171 10.12 -24.57 2.42
CA ARG A 171 10.28 -25.98 2.70
C ARG A 171 11.28 -26.19 3.83
N PRO A 172 11.21 -27.34 4.51
CA PRO A 172 12.26 -27.78 5.41
C PRO A 172 13.60 -27.97 4.70
N ASP A 173 14.67 -27.85 5.47
CA ASP A 173 16.04 -28.12 5.04
C ASP A 173 16.33 -29.62 4.94
N HIS A 174 15.84 -30.38 5.91
CA HIS A 174 15.98 -31.81 6.02
C HIS A 174 14.60 -32.46 6.13
N CYS A 175 14.35 -33.41 5.24
CA CYS A 175 13.19 -34.29 5.34
C CYS A 175 13.69 -35.69 5.67
N PRO A 176 13.28 -36.27 6.81
CA PRO A 176 13.64 -37.65 7.11
C PRO A 176 13.09 -38.55 6.01
N ALA A 177 13.89 -39.54 5.61
CA ALA A 177 13.44 -40.52 4.63
C ALA A 177 12.17 -41.19 5.14
N THR A 178 11.07 -41.07 4.39
CA THR A 178 9.85 -41.81 4.68
C THR A 178 10.20 -43.29 4.63
N ALA A 179 9.99 -44.03 5.72
CA ALA A 179 10.18 -45.47 5.72
C ALA A 179 9.34 -46.07 4.57
N PRO A 180 9.88 -47.03 3.80
CA PRO A 180 9.11 -47.65 2.73
C PRO A 180 7.84 -48.27 3.31
N PRO A 181 6.68 -48.15 2.64
CA PRO A 181 5.45 -48.72 3.13
C PRO A 181 5.64 -50.23 3.31
N THR A 182 5.42 -50.72 4.53
CA THR A 182 5.33 -52.16 4.81
C THR A 182 4.00 -52.64 4.23
N TYR A 183 4.05 -53.40 3.14
CA TYR A 183 2.90 -54.13 2.59
C TYR A 183 2.78 -55.49 3.28
#